data_AF-A0A2V6PBJ3-F1
#
_entry.id   AF-A0A2V6PBJ3-F1
#
_cell.length_a   1.000
_cell.length_b   1.000
_cell.length_c   1.000
_cell.angle_alpha   90.00
_cell.angle_beta   90.00
_cell.angle_gamma   90.00
#
_symmetry.space_group_name_H-M   'P 1'
#
loop_
_entity.id
_entity.type
_entity.pdbx_description
1 polymer ?
#
loop_
_entity_poly.entity_id
_entity_poly.type
_entity_poly.pdbx_seq_one_letter_code
_entity_poly.pdbx_strand_id
1 'polypeptide(L)'
;MTKSLTLPDAKRDHVSGSANGSIKLLEYGDYECPFCADTQPIVKDIQRRLGDDLLFAFRHFPLINIHPHSERAAEAAEAAGAQENFWGMHDLLFENQSALEDEDLVAYAGELGLDGTRLIREVTSNVYALRIRE
;
A
#
# COMPACT_ATOMS: atom_id res chain seq x y z
N MET A 1 -1.02 -1.46 -28.32
CA MET A 1 -1.47 -2.24 -27.15
C MET A 1 -2.53 -1.43 -26.43
N THR A 2 -3.76 -1.93 -26.35
CA THR A 2 -4.83 -1.29 -25.58
C THR A 2 -4.48 -1.45 -24.11
N LYS A 3 -4.07 -0.36 -23.44
CA LYS A 3 -3.90 -0.36 -21.98
C LYS A 3 -5.29 -0.53 -21.36
N SER A 4 -5.62 -1.74 -20.94
CA SER A 4 -6.82 -2.03 -20.16
C SER A 4 -6.41 -2.12 -18.71
N LEU A 5 -7.17 -1.45 -17.83
CA LEU A 5 -7.06 -1.68 -16.40
C LEU A 5 -7.45 -3.14 -16.12
N THR A 6 -6.64 -3.83 -15.33
CA THR A 6 -6.91 -5.19 -14.87
C THR A 6 -7.62 -5.12 -13.52
N LEU A 7 -8.66 -5.92 -13.36
CA LEU A 7 -9.37 -6.05 -12.09
C LEU A 7 -8.42 -6.55 -10.97
N PRO A 8 -8.78 -6.36 -9.69
CA PRO A 8 -8.11 -7.00 -8.57
C PRO A 8 -7.97 -8.52 -8.76
N ASP A 9 -6.78 -9.04 -8.46
CA ASP A 9 -6.46 -10.47 -8.45
C ASP A 9 -5.76 -10.83 -7.13
N ALA A 10 -6.43 -11.60 -6.27
CA ALA A 10 -5.90 -11.98 -4.95
C ALA A 10 -4.64 -12.86 -5.00
N LYS A 11 -4.27 -13.43 -6.16
CA LYS A 11 -2.99 -14.14 -6.32
C LYS A 11 -1.80 -13.20 -6.48
N ARG A 12 -2.08 -11.95 -6.81
CA ARG A 12 -1.11 -10.93 -7.20
C ARG A 12 -1.14 -9.75 -6.24
N ASP A 13 -2.34 -9.28 -5.92
CA ASP A 13 -2.59 -8.06 -5.18
C ASP A 13 -2.80 -8.33 -3.69
N HIS A 14 -2.40 -7.37 -2.87
CA HIS A 14 -2.87 -7.29 -1.49
C HIS A 14 -4.35 -6.94 -1.52
N VAL A 15 -5.17 -7.81 -0.96
CA VAL A 15 -6.63 -7.66 -0.95
C VAL A 15 -7.16 -7.52 0.47
N SER A 16 -8.20 -6.71 0.61
CA SER A 16 -8.99 -6.55 1.84
C SER A 16 -10.47 -6.81 1.53
N GLY A 17 -11.18 -7.40 2.47
CA GLY A 17 -12.56 -7.83 2.31
C GLY A 17 -12.67 -9.27 1.79
N SER A 18 -13.80 -9.58 1.15
CA SER A 18 -14.12 -10.93 0.72
C SER A 18 -13.53 -11.24 -0.66
N ALA A 19 -12.81 -12.36 -0.78
CA ALA A 19 -12.33 -12.87 -2.07
C ALA A 19 -13.47 -13.17 -3.07
N ASN A 20 -14.70 -13.36 -2.56
CA ASN A 20 -15.90 -13.61 -3.37
C ASN A 20 -16.78 -12.36 -3.54
N GLY A 21 -16.29 -11.19 -3.13
CA GLY A 21 -17.01 -9.92 -3.27
C GLY A 21 -17.42 -9.68 -4.73
N SER A 22 -18.71 -9.41 -4.94
CA SER A 22 -19.28 -9.15 -6.26
C SER A 22 -18.83 -7.79 -6.82
N ILE A 23 -18.48 -6.86 -5.93
CA ILE A 23 -17.96 -5.54 -6.24
C ILE A 23 -16.45 -5.56 -6.07
N LYS A 24 -15.73 -5.05 -7.07
CA LYS A 24 -14.27 -4.96 -7.06
C LYS A 24 -13.83 -3.51 -7.13
N LEU A 25 -13.05 -3.08 -6.15
CA LEU A 25 -12.43 -1.77 -6.13
C LEU A 25 -10.92 -1.94 -6.20
N LEU A 26 -10.31 -1.31 -7.20
CA LEU A 26 -8.87 -1.19 -7.31
C LEU A 26 -8.49 0.28 -7.18
N GLU A 27 -7.64 0.59 -6.22
CA GLU A 27 -7.03 1.90 -6.07
C GLU A 27 -5.57 1.87 -6.52
N TYR A 28 -5.17 2.87 -7.29
CA TYR A 28 -3.77 3.18 -7.53
C TYR A 28 -3.42 4.41 -6.69
N GLY A 29 -2.46 4.28 -5.78
CA GLY A 29 -2.17 5.33 -4.81
C GLY A 29 -0.68 5.58 -4.57
N ASP A 30 -0.43 6.76 -4.04
CA ASP A 30 0.87 7.26 -3.66
C ASP A 30 0.79 7.71 -2.19
N TYR A 31 1.64 7.15 -1.35
CA TYR A 31 1.61 7.37 0.10
C TYR A 31 1.97 8.79 0.53
N GLU A 32 2.64 9.58 -0.30
CA GLU A 32 2.99 10.98 0.00
C GLU A 32 2.02 11.97 -0.68
N CYS A 33 1.10 11.48 -1.52
CA CYS A 33 0.11 12.32 -2.18
C CYS A 33 -1.02 12.75 -1.22
N PRO A 34 -1.26 14.05 -1.02
CA PRO A 34 -2.31 14.52 -0.11
C PRO A 34 -3.73 14.14 -0.58
N PHE A 35 -3.97 14.09 -1.89
CA PHE A 35 -5.26 13.65 -2.43
C PHE A 35 -5.53 12.16 -2.21
N CYS A 36 -4.48 11.32 -2.18
CA CYS A 36 -4.62 9.92 -1.84
C CYS A 36 -4.98 9.76 -0.36
N ALA A 37 -4.37 10.54 0.54
CA ALA A 37 -4.78 10.54 1.95
C ALA A 37 -6.21 11.04 2.17
N ASP A 38 -6.65 12.10 1.47
CA ASP A 38 -8.05 12.55 1.51
C ASP A 38 -9.03 11.46 1.03
N THR A 39 -8.56 10.55 0.18
CA THR A 39 -9.35 9.43 -0.36
C THR A 39 -9.42 8.25 0.61
N GLN A 40 -8.40 8.01 1.42
CA GLN A 40 -8.33 6.92 2.39
C GLN A 40 -9.59 6.78 3.28
N PRO A 41 -10.09 7.83 3.95
CA PRO A 41 -11.26 7.70 4.82
C PRO A 41 -12.54 7.39 4.03
N ILE A 42 -12.62 7.81 2.76
CA ILE A 42 -13.73 7.49 1.86
C ILE A 42 -13.69 5.99 1.51
N VAL A 43 -12.51 5.46 1.19
CA VAL A 43 -12.30 4.04 0.89
C VAL A 43 -12.64 3.17 2.10
N LYS A 44 -12.19 3.57 3.31
CA LYS A 44 -12.56 2.89 4.56
C LYS A 44 -14.07 2.92 4.80
N ASP A 45 -14.77 4.01 4.46
CA ASP A 45 -16.23 4.07 4.55
C ASP A 45 -16.91 3.12 3.56
N ILE A 46 -16.40 3.06 2.32
CA ILE A 46 -16.86 2.10 1.31
C ILE A 46 -16.67 0.66 1.80
N GLN A 47 -15.49 0.32 2.33
CA GLN A 47 -15.20 -1.00 2.90
C GLN A 47 -16.17 -1.36 4.03
N ARG A 48 -16.45 -0.44 4.96
CA ARG A 48 -17.44 -0.69 6.03
C ARG A 48 -18.86 -0.89 5.50
N ARG A 49 -19.29 -0.10 4.52
CA ARG A 49 -20.66 -0.15 4.01
C ARG A 49 -20.93 -1.39 3.18
N LEU A 50 -19.95 -1.82 2.38
CA LEU A 50 -20.10 -2.95 1.47
C LEU A 50 -19.72 -4.28 2.13
N GLY A 51 -18.86 -4.29 3.15
CA GLY A 51 -18.49 -5.51 3.87
C GLY A 51 -18.06 -6.64 2.94
N ASP A 52 -18.71 -7.78 3.06
CA ASP A 52 -18.40 -9.00 2.30
C ASP A 52 -18.73 -8.91 0.79
N ASP A 53 -19.46 -7.87 0.35
CA ASP A 53 -19.72 -7.65 -1.07
C ASP A 53 -18.51 -7.05 -1.80
N LEU A 54 -17.51 -6.55 -1.07
CA LEU A 54 -16.35 -5.85 -1.63
C LEU A 54 -15.08 -6.70 -1.59
N LEU A 55 -14.40 -6.74 -2.73
CA LEU A 55 -12.98 -7.05 -2.85
C LEU A 55 -12.21 -5.75 -3.15
N PHE A 56 -11.46 -5.25 -2.17
CA PHE A 56 -10.61 -4.08 -2.32
C PHE A 56 -9.17 -4.51 -2.58
N ALA A 57 -8.49 -3.86 -3.52
CA ALA A 57 -7.06 -3.97 -3.72
C ALA A 57 -6.43 -2.59 -3.88
N PHE A 58 -5.17 -2.50 -3.44
CA PHE A 58 -4.33 -1.32 -3.62
C PHE A 58 -3.12 -1.67 -4.49
N ARG A 59 -2.77 -0.78 -5.41
CA ARG A 59 -1.55 -0.85 -6.22
C ARG A 59 -0.79 0.46 -6.10
N HIS A 60 0.53 0.38 -6.08
CA HIS A 60 1.38 1.55 -5.96
C HIS A 60 1.40 2.35 -7.27
N PHE A 61 1.45 3.67 -7.14
CA PHE A 61 1.67 4.59 -8.26
C PHE A 61 2.51 5.79 -7.79
N PRO A 62 3.77 5.56 -7.38
CA PRO A 62 4.61 6.60 -6.81
C PRO A 62 4.98 7.67 -7.85
N LEU A 63 4.68 8.92 -7.54
CA LEU A 63 4.99 10.09 -8.37
C LEU A 63 6.35 10.68 -7.96
N ILE A 64 7.42 9.89 -8.10
CA ILE A 64 8.77 10.18 -7.60
C ILE A 64 9.35 11.55 -7.97
N ASN A 65 8.86 12.20 -9.04
CA ASN A 65 9.30 13.54 -9.45
C ASN A 65 8.79 14.67 -8.55
N ILE A 66 7.70 14.42 -7.82
CA ILE A 66 7.06 15.41 -6.94
C ILE A 66 6.88 14.89 -5.51
N HIS A 67 6.96 13.58 -5.32
CA HIS A 67 6.84 12.89 -4.04
C HIS A 67 8.08 12.00 -3.81
N PRO A 68 9.17 12.57 -3.27
CA PRO A 68 10.47 11.89 -3.19
C PRO A 68 10.48 10.65 -2.27
N HIS A 69 9.55 10.52 -1.33
CA HIS A 69 9.44 9.39 -0.40
C HIS A 69 8.43 8.34 -0.87
N SER A 70 7.59 8.65 -1.86
CA SER A 70 6.53 7.76 -2.37
C SER A 70 6.99 6.34 -2.70
N GLU A 71 8.15 6.19 -3.37
CA GLU A 71 8.69 4.87 -3.73
C GLU A 71 9.21 4.11 -2.50
N ARG A 72 9.88 4.79 -1.56
CA ARG A 72 10.35 4.16 -0.32
C ARG A 72 9.19 3.70 0.57
N ALA A 73 8.14 4.51 0.68
CA ALA A 73 6.91 4.13 1.38
C ALA A 73 6.21 2.92 0.70
N ALA A 74 6.20 2.87 -0.64
CA ALA A 74 5.68 1.73 -1.38
C ALA A 74 6.50 0.45 -1.13
N GLU A 75 7.82 0.54 -1.13
CA GLU A 75 8.71 -0.58 -0.76
C GLU A 75 8.44 -1.05 0.68
N ALA A 76 8.21 -0.12 1.62
CA ALA A 76 7.93 -0.47 3.01
C ALA A 76 6.60 -1.23 3.16
N ALA A 77 5.57 -0.81 2.43
CA ALA A 77 4.29 -1.53 2.39
C ALA A 77 4.46 -2.96 1.86
N GLU A 78 5.19 -3.15 0.76
CA GLU A 78 5.45 -4.49 0.19
C GLU A 78 6.35 -5.35 1.11
N ALA A 79 7.36 -4.76 1.74
CA ALA A 79 8.20 -5.43 2.74
C ALA A 79 7.40 -5.88 3.97
N ALA A 80 6.45 -5.06 4.42
CA ALA A 80 5.50 -5.44 5.46
C ALA A 80 4.53 -6.53 4.97
N GLY A 81 4.10 -6.48 3.72
CA GLY A 81 3.31 -7.54 3.08
C GLY A 81 4.03 -8.88 3.03
N ALA A 82 5.34 -8.89 2.78
CA ALA A 82 6.19 -10.08 2.87
C ALA A 82 6.44 -10.57 4.31
N GLN A 83 5.91 -9.84 5.29
CA GLN A 83 5.80 -10.19 6.70
C GLN A 83 4.33 -10.30 7.14
N GLU A 84 3.41 -10.51 6.18
CA GLU A 84 1.97 -10.75 6.39
C GLU A 84 1.19 -9.55 6.96
N ASN A 85 1.73 -8.32 6.87
CA ASN A 85 1.08 -7.12 7.44
C ASN A 85 1.11 -5.90 6.50
N PHE A 86 0.73 -6.12 5.23
CA PHE A 86 0.63 -5.04 4.24
C PHE A 86 -0.32 -3.93 4.70
N TRP A 87 -1.54 -4.30 5.13
CA TRP A 87 -2.59 -3.32 5.44
C TRP A 87 -2.29 -2.49 6.69
N GLY A 88 -1.61 -3.06 7.69
CA GLY A 88 -1.16 -2.28 8.85
C GLY A 88 -0.14 -1.21 8.45
N MET A 89 0.82 -1.57 7.59
CA MET A 89 1.79 -0.58 7.09
C MET A 89 1.12 0.44 6.16
N HIS A 90 0.24 0.01 5.27
CA HIS A 90 -0.54 0.89 4.40
C HIS A 90 -1.28 1.97 5.20
N ASP A 91 -1.93 1.59 6.30
CA ASP A 91 -2.65 2.54 7.16
C ASP A 91 -1.67 3.51 7.86
N LEU A 92 -0.59 3.02 8.47
CA LEU A 92 0.41 3.87 9.14
C LEU A 92 1.06 4.88 8.19
N LEU A 93 1.37 4.47 6.95
CA LEU A 93 1.97 5.37 5.95
C LEU A 93 1.03 6.52 5.58
N PHE A 94 -0.26 6.25 5.41
CA PHE A 94 -1.25 7.30 5.14
C PHE A 94 -1.55 8.17 6.37
N GLU A 95 -1.52 7.61 7.58
CA GLU A 95 -1.68 8.38 8.82
C GLU A 95 -0.51 9.33 9.08
N ASN A 96 0.67 9.05 8.50
CA ASN A 96 1.92 9.76 8.78
C ASN A 96 2.64 10.26 7.51
N GLN A 97 1.91 10.82 6.54
CA GLN A 97 2.49 11.24 5.24
C GLN A 97 3.69 12.19 5.31
N SER A 98 3.83 12.95 6.40
CA SER A 98 4.97 13.86 6.61
C SER A 98 6.20 13.21 7.23
N ALA A 99 6.13 11.92 7.57
CA ALA A 99 7.16 11.15 8.27
C ALA A 99 7.32 9.79 7.57
N LEU A 100 8.04 9.81 6.44
CA LEU A 100 8.26 8.65 5.56
C LEU A 100 9.76 8.38 5.34
N GLU A 101 10.60 8.89 6.22
CA GLU A 101 12.05 8.64 6.19
C GLU A 101 12.36 7.24 6.70
N ASP A 102 13.58 6.77 6.46
CA ASP A 102 14.00 5.40 6.79
C ASP A 102 13.82 5.06 8.28
N GLU A 103 14.10 6.01 9.16
CA GLU A 103 13.89 5.86 10.60
C GLU A 103 12.41 5.72 10.97
N ASP A 104 11.52 6.46 10.29
CA ASP A 104 10.07 6.39 10.50
C ASP A 104 9.55 5.02 10.06
N LEU A 105 9.96 4.55 8.88
CA LEU A 105 9.57 3.24 8.35
C LEU A 105 9.99 2.09 9.26
N VAL A 106 11.17 2.19 9.88
CA VAL A 106 11.63 1.22 10.90
C VAL A 106 10.79 1.31 12.17
N ALA A 107 10.41 2.52 12.61
CA ALA A 107 9.54 2.69 13.77
C ALA A 107 8.16 2.05 13.54
N TYR A 108 7.53 2.29 12.38
CA TYR A 108 6.26 1.68 12.01
C TYR A 108 6.34 0.16 11.93
N ALA A 109 7.45 -0.38 11.42
CA ALA A 109 7.70 -1.82 11.45
C ALA A 109 7.68 -2.34 12.90
N GLY A 110 8.30 -1.62 13.84
CA GLY A 110 8.28 -1.93 15.26
C GLY A 110 6.88 -1.89 15.88
N GLU A 111 6.06 -0.89 15.55
CA GLU A 111 4.67 -0.77 16.00
C GLU A 111 3.80 -1.95 15.54
N LEU A 112 4.07 -2.46 14.35
CA LEU A 112 3.38 -3.61 13.76
C LEU A 112 3.97 -4.96 14.19
N GLY A 113 5.02 -4.98 15.03
CA GLY A 113 5.70 -6.20 15.48
C GLY A 113 6.51 -6.90 14.38
N LEU A 114 6.94 -6.17 13.35
CA LEU A 114 7.71 -6.66 12.22
C LEU A 114 9.22 -6.52 12.45
N ASP A 115 10.03 -7.22 11.66
CA ASP A 115 11.48 -7.05 11.64
C ASP A 115 11.85 -5.78 10.87
N GLY A 116 12.07 -4.68 11.60
CA GLY A 116 12.47 -3.39 11.03
C GLY A 116 13.83 -3.43 10.34
N THR A 117 14.76 -4.30 10.76
CA THR A 117 16.07 -4.44 10.11
C THR A 117 15.93 -5.11 8.74
N ARG A 118 15.11 -6.17 8.67
CA ARG A 118 14.74 -6.79 7.40
C ARG A 118 14.03 -5.80 6.48
N LEU A 119 13.04 -5.08 7.02
CA LEU A 119 12.24 -4.13 6.24
C LEU A 119 13.13 -3.06 5.60
N ILE A 120 13.98 -2.39 6.40
CA ILE A 120 14.78 -1.30 5.85
C ILE A 120 15.83 -1.77 4.85
N ARG A 121 16.37 -2.98 5.02
CA ARG A 121 17.24 -3.61 4.03
C ARG A 121 16.52 -3.84 2.71
N GLU A 122 15.27 -4.33 2.76
CA GLU A 122 14.46 -4.59 1.56
C GLU A 122 14.10 -3.28 0.85
N VAL A 123 13.70 -2.25 1.61
CA VAL A 123 13.43 -0.89 1.11
C VAL A 123 14.65 -0.29 0.41
N THR A 124 15.80 -0.26 1.08
CA THR A 124 17.01 0.35 0.53
C THR A 124 17.62 -0.43 -0.65
N SER A 125 17.31 -1.73 -0.75
CA SER A 125 17.72 -2.58 -1.87
C SER A 125 16.73 -2.57 -3.03
N ASN A 126 15.59 -1.88 -2.88
CA ASN A 126 14.49 -1.85 -3.85
C ASN A 126 14.03 -3.25 -4.28
N VAL A 127 13.81 -4.13 -3.31
CA VAL A 127 13.44 -5.53 -3.55
C VAL A 127 12.13 -5.63 -4.34
N TYR A 128 11.21 -4.68 -4.14
CA TYR A 128 9.87 -4.70 -4.71
C TYR A 128 9.69 -3.72 -5.89
N ALA A 129 10.76 -3.13 -6.42
CA ALA A 129 10.69 -2.11 -7.48
C ALA A 129 9.88 -2.55 -8.70
N LEU A 130 9.98 -3.83 -9.11
CA LEU A 130 9.19 -4.35 -10.23
C LEU A 130 7.70 -4.33 -9.92
N ARG A 131 7.33 -4.70 -8.69
CA ARG A 131 5.93 -4.71 -8.22
C ARG A 131 5.36 -3.30 -8.16
N ILE A 132 6.17 -2.33 -7.74
CA ILE A 132 5.78 -0.93 -7.52
C ILE A 132 5.62 -0.15 -8.84
N ARG A 133 6.41 -0.49 -9.86
CA ARG A 133 6.48 0.23 -11.15
C ARG A 133 5.64 -0.40 -12.27
N GLU A 134 4.73 -1.32 -11.93
CA GLU A 134 3.86 -2.08 -12.85
C GLU A 134 2.77 -1.25 -13.55
#